data_AF-A0A1Y1W084-F1
#
_entry.id   AF-A0A1Y1W084-F1
#
_cell.length_a   1.000
_cell.length_b   1.000
_cell.length_c   1.000
_cell.angle_alpha   90.00
_cell.angle_beta   90.00
_cell.angle_gamma   90.00
#
_symmetry.space_group_name_H-M   'P 1'
#
loop_
_entity.id
_entity.type
_entity.pdbx_description
1 polymer ?
#
loop_
_entity_poly.entity_id
_entity_poly.type
_entity_poly.pdbx_seq_one_letter_code
_entity_poly.pdbx_strand_id
1 'polypeptide(L)'
;MPSPYFKEAVPQYLVILEEAVVAPWAGKRIICIGDYADDLPEDFLTDREKAMIPNNLLYRYADRFTRPSPTSETNVGYCLRAYMYLMGSNLSTGMKKELKSMCFTPLIDPVLRNLTTKEYVRSTAVPSDINFGHILLLKICWTSDPSMSLGYRGDEDFHRGAWAGHRFDIASPEWVDSTWKDVSDAVVPKVAAIFRAG
;
A
#
# COMPACT_ATOMS: atom_id res chain seq x y z
N MET A 1 1.48 -5.34 -36.93
CA MET A 1 2.24 -4.91 -35.74
C MET A 1 1.50 -3.75 -35.08
N PRO A 2 1.43 -3.65 -33.75
CA PRO A 2 0.80 -2.51 -33.08
C PRO A 2 1.56 -1.21 -33.40
N SER A 3 0.84 -0.10 -33.49
CA SER A 3 1.45 1.20 -33.80
C SER A 3 2.39 1.64 -32.66
N PRO A 4 3.42 2.46 -32.95
CA PRO A 4 4.30 3.01 -31.93
C PRO A 4 3.53 3.76 -30.83
N TYR A 5 2.52 4.54 -31.22
CA TYR A 5 1.60 5.23 -30.31
C TYR A 5 0.88 4.28 -29.34
N PHE A 6 0.50 3.08 -29.81
CA PHE A 6 -0.14 2.09 -28.96
C PHE A 6 0.83 1.53 -27.90
N LYS A 7 2.11 1.33 -28.25
CA LYS A 7 3.14 0.88 -27.29
C LYS A 7 3.46 1.92 -26.22
N GLU A 8 3.33 3.21 -26.55
CA GLU A 8 3.52 4.30 -25.59
C GLU A 8 2.29 4.53 -24.69
N ALA A 9 1.07 4.31 -25.21
CA ALA A 9 -0.17 4.50 -24.46
C ALA A 9 -0.49 3.35 -23.49
N VAL A 10 -0.09 2.11 -23.80
CA VAL A 10 -0.37 0.93 -22.95
C VAL A 10 0.17 1.08 -21.52
N PRO A 11 1.42 1.52 -21.28
CA PRO A 11 1.92 1.81 -19.93
C PRO A 11 1.05 2.81 -19.18
N GLN A 12 0.57 3.87 -19.85
CA GLN A 12 -0.29 4.88 -19.23
C GLN A 12 -1.64 4.28 -18.82
N TYR A 13 -2.26 3.46 -19.67
CA TYR A 13 -3.51 2.79 -19.34
C TYR A 13 -3.37 1.71 -18.27
N LEU A 14 -2.22 1.01 -18.22
CA LEU A 14 -1.92 0.06 -17.15
C LEU A 14 -1.74 0.77 -15.81
N VAL A 15 -1.01 1.90 -15.78
CA VAL A 15 -0.90 2.74 -14.59
C VAL A 15 -2.28 3.24 -14.14
N ILE A 16 -3.14 3.67 -15.07
CA ILE A 16 -4.52 4.08 -14.74
C ILE A 16 -5.32 2.92 -14.14
N LEU A 17 -5.18 1.69 -14.65
CA LEU A 17 -5.87 0.52 -14.10
C LEU A 17 -5.31 0.08 -12.74
N GLU A 18 -4.00 0.14 -12.54
CA GLU A 18 -3.36 -0.13 -11.26
C GLU A 18 -3.79 0.90 -10.20
N GLU A 19 -3.74 2.20 -10.54
CA GLU A 19 -4.15 3.30 -9.66
C GLU A 19 -5.67 3.35 -9.42
N ALA A 20 -6.51 2.90 -10.35
CA ALA A 20 -7.97 3.02 -10.22
C ALA A 20 -8.65 1.76 -9.69
N VAL A 21 -8.03 0.58 -9.83
CA VAL A 21 -8.71 -0.70 -9.60
C VAL A 21 -7.91 -1.63 -8.71
N VAL A 22 -6.62 -1.85 -8.94
CA VAL A 22 -5.90 -2.93 -8.24
C VAL A 22 -5.29 -2.46 -6.92
N ALA A 23 -4.68 -1.28 -6.92
CA ALA A 23 -4.00 -0.73 -5.76
C ALA A 23 -4.23 0.80 -5.71
N PRO A 24 -5.47 1.28 -5.47
CA PRO A 24 -5.76 2.71 -5.43
C PRO A 24 -5.04 3.47 -4.31
N TRP A 25 -4.47 2.73 -3.36
CA TRP A 25 -3.61 3.24 -2.31
C TRP A 25 -2.17 3.52 -2.78
N ALA A 26 -1.71 2.90 -3.88
CA ALA A 26 -0.34 3.00 -4.35
C ALA A 26 0.02 4.46 -4.68
N GLY A 27 1.19 4.89 -4.22
CA GLY A 27 1.66 6.28 -4.35
C GLY A 27 0.88 7.31 -3.53
N LYS A 28 -0.19 6.94 -2.81
CA LYS A 28 -0.92 7.85 -1.90
C LYS A 28 -0.30 7.84 -0.50
N ARG A 29 -0.54 8.90 0.27
CA ARG A 29 -0.15 8.95 1.70
C ARG A 29 -1.04 7.99 2.47
N ILE A 30 -0.46 7.11 3.28
CA ILE A 30 -1.20 6.11 4.06
C ILE A 30 -0.84 6.24 5.54
N ILE A 31 -1.85 6.24 6.40
CA ILE A 31 -1.70 6.28 7.86
C ILE A 31 -2.76 5.37 8.48
N CYS A 32 -2.40 4.67 9.55
CA CYS A 32 -3.36 3.97 10.41
C CYS A 32 -3.49 4.77 11.70
N ILE A 33 -4.59 5.51 11.85
CA ILE A 33 -4.77 6.43 12.98
C ILE A 33 -5.63 5.80 14.08
N GLY A 34 -5.20 5.92 15.34
CA GLY A 34 -5.97 5.52 16.51
C GLY A 34 -7.07 6.52 16.89
N ASP A 35 -8.07 6.05 17.61
CA ASP A 35 -9.17 6.85 18.15
C ASP A 35 -8.75 7.81 19.26
N TYR A 36 -7.63 7.52 19.92
CA TYR A 36 -6.97 8.38 20.91
C TYR A 36 -5.87 9.28 20.33
N ALA A 37 -5.71 9.35 19.00
CA ALA A 37 -4.77 10.29 18.39
C ALA A 37 -5.26 11.74 18.57
N ASP A 38 -4.50 12.55 19.29
CA ASP A 38 -4.75 13.98 19.48
C ASP A 38 -3.90 14.87 18.55
N ASP A 39 -2.95 14.27 17.85
CA ASP A 39 -2.07 14.90 16.89
C ASP A 39 -1.85 14.03 15.63
N LEU A 40 -1.03 14.54 14.72
CA LEU A 40 -0.67 13.91 13.45
C LEU A 40 0.84 14.04 13.24
N PRO A 41 1.44 13.22 12.36
CA PRO A 41 2.80 13.46 11.93
C PRO A 41 2.96 14.88 11.39
N GLU A 42 4.10 15.50 11.66
CA GLU A 42 4.40 16.84 11.17
C GLU A 42 4.26 16.90 9.64
N ASP A 43 3.68 17.99 9.14
CA ASP A 43 3.39 18.21 7.71
C ASP A 43 2.54 17.13 7.02
N PHE A 44 1.89 16.23 7.77
CA PHE A 44 1.05 15.20 7.18
C PHE A 44 -0.13 15.78 6.39
N LEU A 45 -0.77 16.82 6.91
CA LEU A 45 -1.86 17.53 6.24
C LEU A 45 -1.40 18.88 5.71
N THR A 46 -1.77 19.17 4.46
CA THR A 46 -1.63 20.52 3.90
C THR A 46 -2.58 21.50 4.60
N ASP A 47 -2.30 22.80 4.56
CA ASP A 47 -3.17 23.81 5.17
C ASP A 47 -4.60 23.78 4.62
N ARG A 48 -4.74 23.44 3.34
CA ARG A 48 -6.04 23.22 2.70
C ARG A 48 -6.78 22.02 3.31
N GLU A 49 -6.08 20.93 3.60
CA GLU A 49 -6.68 19.73 4.20
C GLU A 49 -7.07 19.97 5.66
N LYS A 50 -6.24 20.68 6.43
CA LYS A 50 -6.57 21.11 7.79
C LYS A 50 -7.86 21.94 7.82
N ALA A 51 -8.08 22.80 6.82
CA ALA A 51 -9.33 23.57 6.71
C ALA A 51 -10.58 22.71 6.43
N MET A 52 -10.43 21.52 5.85
CA MET A 52 -11.54 20.60 5.54
C MET A 52 -11.81 19.57 6.65
N ILE A 53 -10.83 19.29 7.50
CA ILE A 53 -10.88 18.27 8.54
C ILE A 53 -11.16 18.98 9.88
N PRO A 54 -12.43 19.03 10.34
CA PRO A 54 -12.77 19.72 11.58
C PRO A 54 -12.04 19.10 12.77
N ASN A 55 -11.45 19.95 13.61
CA ASN A 55 -10.77 19.58 14.86
C ASN A 55 -9.53 18.69 14.73
N ASN A 56 -8.93 18.52 13.53
CA ASN A 56 -7.75 17.66 13.28
C ASN A 56 -7.92 16.17 13.64
N LEU A 57 -9.14 15.72 13.97
CA LEU A 57 -9.40 14.32 14.32
C LEU A 57 -9.61 13.50 13.05
N LEU A 58 -8.51 13.08 12.42
CA LEU A 58 -8.57 12.27 11.21
C LEU A 58 -9.34 10.96 11.42
N TYR A 59 -9.26 10.38 12.64
CA TYR A 59 -10.03 9.21 13.03
C TYR A 59 -11.54 9.43 12.83
N ARG A 60 -12.10 10.52 13.40
CA ARG A 60 -13.53 10.85 13.24
C ARG A 60 -13.88 11.30 11.82
N TYR A 61 -12.92 11.89 11.11
CA TYR A 61 -13.12 12.27 9.72
C TYR A 61 -13.34 11.05 8.82
N ALA A 62 -12.73 9.90 9.15
CA ALA A 62 -12.90 8.65 8.42
C ALA A 62 -14.35 8.14 8.42
N ASP A 63 -15.16 8.47 9.44
CA ASP A 63 -16.59 8.09 9.53
C ASP A 63 -17.44 8.64 8.38
N ARG A 64 -16.97 9.66 7.66
CA ARG A 64 -17.64 10.20 6.48
C ARG A 64 -17.55 9.30 5.26
N PHE A 65 -16.65 8.31 5.29
CA PHE A 65 -16.44 7.38 4.20
C PHE A 65 -17.13 6.04 4.53
N THR A 66 -17.82 5.48 3.55
CA THR A 66 -18.44 4.18 3.72
C THR A 66 -17.38 3.10 3.57
N ARG A 67 -17.20 2.26 4.60
CA ARG A 67 -16.39 1.07 4.49
C ARG A 67 -16.97 0.17 3.38
N PRO A 68 -16.19 -0.22 2.36
CA PRO A 68 -16.67 -1.17 1.36
C PRO A 68 -17.07 -2.49 2.04
N SER A 69 -18.12 -3.13 1.55
CA SER A 69 -18.57 -4.42 2.11
C SER A 69 -17.43 -5.44 2.03
N PRO A 70 -17.18 -6.26 3.08
CA PRO A 70 -16.17 -7.32 3.05
C PRO A 70 -16.34 -8.28 1.86
N THR A 71 -17.57 -8.43 1.36
CA THR A 71 -17.91 -9.27 0.20
C THR A 71 -17.81 -8.55 -1.14
N SER A 72 -17.72 -7.22 -1.16
CA SER A 72 -17.76 -6.46 -2.42
C SER A 72 -16.42 -6.45 -3.16
N GLU A 73 -15.30 -6.71 -2.48
CA GLU A 73 -13.96 -6.44 -3.03
C GLU A 73 -12.90 -7.39 -2.45
N THR A 74 -13.06 -8.70 -2.67
CA THR A 74 -11.89 -9.57 -2.63
C THR A 74 -10.93 -9.13 -3.76
N ASN A 75 -9.61 -9.34 -3.62
CA ASN A 75 -8.63 -9.14 -4.71
C ASN A 75 -9.12 -9.74 -6.05
N VAL A 76 -9.89 -10.83 -5.99
CA VAL A 76 -10.54 -11.45 -7.14
C VAL A 76 -11.52 -10.50 -7.82
N GLY A 77 -12.34 -9.74 -7.08
CA GLY A 77 -13.30 -8.78 -7.63
C GLY A 77 -12.64 -7.63 -8.41
N TYR A 78 -11.52 -7.11 -7.93
CA TYR A 78 -10.75 -6.08 -8.64
C TYR A 78 -10.09 -6.62 -9.90
N CYS A 79 -9.42 -7.77 -9.79
CA CYS A 79 -8.86 -8.48 -10.93
C CYS A 79 -9.95 -8.86 -11.95
N LEU A 80 -11.12 -9.32 -11.48
CA LEU A 80 -12.27 -9.67 -12.31
C LEU A 80 -12.84 -8.44 -12.99
N ARG A 81 -12.90 -7.28 -12.31
CA ARG A 81 -13.39 -6.02 -12.88
C ARG A 81 -12.43 -5.47 -13.93
N ALA A 82 -11.12 -5.47 -13.65
CA ALA A 82 -10.09 -5.14 -14.64
C ALA A 82 -10.16 -6.09 -15.85
N TYR A 83 -10.35 -7.38 -15.61
CA TYR A 83 -10.58 -8.38 -16.65
C TYR A 83 -11.87 -8.12 -17.45
N MET A 84 -12.98 -7.78 -16.80
CA MET A 84 -14.26 -7.48 -17.46
C MET A 84 -14.16 -6.22 -18.32
N TYR A 85 -13.51 -5.16 -17.84
CA TYR A 85 -13.22 -3.97 -18.65
C TYR A 85 -12.32 -4.30 -19.85
N LEU A 86 -11.27 -5.10 -19.64
CA LEU A 86 -10.38 -5.54 -20.71
C LEU A 86 -11.12 -6.37 -21.77
N MET A 87 -11.97 -7.30 -21.34
CA MET A 87 -12.72 -8.18 -22.25
C MET A 87 -13.83 -7.42 -23.00
N GLY A 88 -14.44 -6.41 -22.38
CA GLY A 88 -15.44 -5.53 -22.99
C GLY A 88 -14.87 -4.44 -23.92
N SER A 89 -13.55 -4.26 -23.97
CA SER A 89 -12.91 -3.28 -24.85
C SER A 89 -12.94 -3.70 -26.32
N ASN A 90 -12.78 -2.74 -27.24
CA ASN A 90 -12.61 -2.98 -28.68
C ASN A 90 -11.17 -3.40 -29.07
N LEU A 91 -10.34 -3.81 -28.10
CA LEU A 91 -8.98 -4.28 -28.36
C LEU A 91 -8.98 -5.61 -29.11
N SER A 92 -7.93 -5.85 -29.91
CA SER A 92 -7.79 -7.12 -30.62
C SER A 92 -7.57 -8.28 -29.64
N THR A 93 -7.93 -9.50 -30.05
CA THR A 93 -7.75 -10.71 -29.25
C THR A 93 -6.29 -10.90 -28.80
N GLY A 94 -5.33 -10.56 -29.66
CA GLY A 94 -3.89 -10.62 -29.31
C GLY A 94 -3.51 -9.64 -28.20
N MET A 95 -4.00 -8.39 -28.29
CA MET A 95 -3.72 -7.35 -27.28
C MET A 95 -4.41 -7.66 -25.94
N LYS A 96 -5.63 -8.20 -25.96
CA LYS A 96 -6.31 -8.68 -24.75
C LYS A 96 -5.52 -9.81 -24.07
N LYS A 97 -4.95 -10.73 -24.85
CA LYS A 97 -4.11 -11.82 -24.32
C LYS A 97 -2.84 -11.28 -23.65
N GLU A 98 -2.18 -10.30 -24.28
CA GLU A 98 -0.96 -9.67 -23.78
C GLU A 98 -1.21 -8.84 -22.49
N LEU A 99 -2.28 -8.04 -22.48
CA LEU A 99 -2.71 -7.29 -21.30
C LEU A 99 -3.15 -8.21 -20.15
N LYS A 100 -3.86 -9.30 -20.46
CA LYS A 100 -4.20 -10.32 -19.47
C LYS A 100 -2.96 -10.97 -18.87
N SER A 101 -1.92 -11.25 -19.66
CA SER A 101 -0.68 -11.76 -19.08
C SER A 101 -0.02 -10.74 -18.16
N MET A 102 -0.04 -9.45 -18.48
CA MET A 102 0.58 -8.39 -17.66
C MET A 102 -0.19 -8.11 -16.35
N CYS A 103 -1.52 -7.99 -16.41
CA CYS A 103 -2.34 -7.71 -15.21
C CYS A 103 -2.42 -8.88 -14.21
N PHE A 104 -2.03 -10.09 -14.65
CA PHE A 104 -2.16 -11.32 -13.87
C PHE A 104 -0.85 -12.08 -13.71
N THR A 105 0.27 -11.55 -14.18
CA THR A 105 1.58 -12.13 -13.86
C THR A 105 1.86 -11.89 -12.37
N PRO A 106 1.99 -12.95 -11.55
CA PRO A 106 2.44 -12.77 -10.19
C PRO A 106 3.83 -12.15 -10.22
N LEU A 107 4.03 -11.09 -9.42
CA LEU A 107 5.37 -10.56 -9.19
C LEU A 107 6.23 -11.68 -8.57
N ILE A 108 7.41 -11.89 -9.15
CA ILE A 108 8.40 -12.84 -8.60
C ILE A 108 9.20 -12.06 -7.57
N ASP A 109 9.20 -12.55 -6.33
CA ASP A 109 9.94 -11.95 -5.20
C ASP A 109 9.72 -10.43 -5.06
N PRO A 110 8.46 -9.95 -4.95
CA PRO A 110 8.15 -8.53 -4.91
C PRO A 110 8.80 -7.82 -3.73
N VAL A 111 8.89 -6.50 -3.85
CA VAL A 111 9.37 -5.61 -2.80
C VAL A 111 8.26 -4.63 -2.40
N LEU A 112 8.14 -4.37 -1.09
CA LEU A 112 7.37 -3.24 -0.57
C LEU A 112 8.28 -2.02 -0.56
N ARG A 113 7.96 -0.98 -1.33
CA ARG A 113 8.77 0.24 -1.39
C ARG A 113 8.10 1.37 -0.63
N ASN A 114 8.88 2.06 0.20
CA ASN A 114 8.54 3.36 0.75
C ASN A 114 9.08 4.44 -0.21
N LEU A 115 8.18 5.01 -1.00
CA LEU A 115 8.50 6.01 -2.02
C LEU A 115 8.96 7.34 -1.42
N THR A 116 8.57 7.64 -0.17
CA THR A 116 8.94 8.87 0.54
C THR A 116 10.41 8.85 0.97
N THR A 117 10.87 7.75 1.58
CA THR A 117 12.23 7.64 2.15
C THR A 117 13.20 6.87 1.27
N LYS A 118 12.75 6.32 0.14
CA LYS A 118 13.52 5.42 -0.73
C LYS A 118 14.04 4.18 0.01
N GLU A 119 13.23 3.64 0.90
CA GLU A 119 13.49 2.38 1.60
C GLU A 119 12.66 1.24 0.99
N TYR A 120 13.11 -0.01 1.10
CA TYR A 120 12.32 -1.16 0.66
C TYR A 120 12.49 -2.39 1.55
N VAL A 121 11.49 -3.29 1.49
CA VAL A 121 11.49 -4.60 2.15
C VAL A 121 11.25 -5.69 1.11
N ARG A 122 12.10 -6.72 1.11
CA ARG A 122 12.00 -7.87 0.19
C ARG A 122 11.00 -8.88 0.70
N SER A 123 10.14 -9.41 -0.17
CA SER A 123 9.23 -10.51 0.21
C SER A 123 9.97 -11.77 0.64
N THR A 124 11.15 -12.03 0.06
CA THR A 124 11.99 -13.19 0.38
C THR A 124 12.56 -13.15 1.80
N ALA A 125 12.63 -11.96 2.41
CA ALA A 125 13.01 -11.80 3.81
C ALA A 125 11.82 -11.97 4.77
N VAL A 126 10.58 -11.94 4.26
CA VAL A 126 9.35 -12.01 5.06
C VAL A 126 8.98 -13.48 5.33
N PRO A 127 8.89 -13.89 6.62
CA PRO A 127 8.39 -15.20 6.99
C PRO A 127 6.96 -15.47 6.50
N SER A 128 6.62 -16.74 6.30
CA SER A 128 5.31 -17.15 5.75
C SER A 128 4.10 -16.86 6.65
N ASP A 129 4.32 -16.62 7.94
CA ASP A 129 3.27 -16.30 8.92
C ASP A 129 2.89 -14.81 8.94
N ILE A 130 3.67 -13.94 8.27
CA ILE A 130 3.35 -12.52 8.10
C ILE A 130 3.42 -12.11 6.63
N ASN A 131 3.07 -10.85 6.33
CA ASN A 131 3.10 -10.32 4.97
C ASN A 131 3.36 -8.81 4.98
N PHE A 132 3.46 -8.18 3.81
CA PHE A 132 3.64 -6.73 3.69
C PHE A 132 2.55 -5.91 4.38
N GLY A 133 1.32 -6.41 4.46
CA GLY A 133 0.23 -5.76 5.19
C GLY A 133 0.52 -5.63 6.69
N HIS A 134 1.04 -6.69 7.32
CA HIS A 134 1.47 -6.65 8.73
C HIS A 134 2.60 -5.65 8.96
N ILE A 135 3.58 -5.63 8.05
CA ILE A 135 4.71 -4.69 8.10
C ILE A 135 4.21 -3.26 7.96
N LEU A 136 3.38 -3.00 6.96
CA LEU A 136 2.84 -1.68 6.67
C LEU A 136 2.02 -1.21 7.87
N LEU A 137 1.05 -2.00 8.34
CA LEU A 137 0.18 -1.66 9.47
C LEU A 137 0.97 -1.18 10.68
N LEU A 138 1.95 -1.95 11.14
CA LEU A 138 2.75 -1.59 12.31
C LEU A 138 3.63 -0.36 12.09
N LYS A 139 4.09 -0.15 10.85
CA LYS A 139 4.97 0.96 10.51
C LYS A 139 4.23 2.28 10.28
N ILE A 140 2.94 2.23 9.91
CA ILE A 140 2.11 3.42 9.63
C ILE A 140 1.16 3.79 10.78
N CYS A 141 1.15 3.02 11.87
CA CYS A 141 0.33 3.30 13.05
C CYS A 141 0.67 4.65 13.67
N TRP A 142 -0.35 5.40 14.08
CA TRP A 142 -0.23 6.68 14.74
C TRP A 142 -1.31 6.87 15.80
N THR A 143 -0.91 7.04 17.06
CA THR A 143 -1.78 7.39 18.18
C THR A 143 -0.96 8.03 19.29
N SER A 144 -1.57 8.87 20.12
CA SER A 144 -0.94 9.51 21.28
C SER A 144 -0.99 8.64 22.52
N ASP A 145 -1.85 7.64 22.52
CA ASP A 145 -1.96 6.66 23.58
C ASP A 145 -1.01 5.47 23.32
N PRO A 146 -0.01 5.23 24.18
CA PRO A 146 0.90 4.10 24.02
C PRO A 146 0.25 2.76 24.38
N SER A 147 -0.98 2.74 24.90
CA SER A 147 -1.73 1.53 25.24
C SER A 147 -2.23 0.81 24.00
N MET A 148 -1.29 0.15 23.32
CA MET A 148 -1.58 -0.78 22.25
C MET A 148 -1.93 -2.11 22.90
N SER A 149 -3.13 -2.66 22.64
CA SER A 149 -3.56 -3.99 23.09
C SER A 149 -2.79 -5.13 22.38
N LEU A 150 -1.46 -5.03 22.35
CA LEU A 150 -0.54 -6.00 21.79
C LEU A 150 0.09 -6.80 22.95
N GLY A 151 0.22 -8.12 22.79
CA GLY A 151 0.89 -8.99 23.77
C GLY A 151 2.41 -8.80 23.86
N TYR A 152 2.97 -7.90 23.04
CA TYR A 152 4.39 -7.63 22.94
C TYR A 152 4.86 -6.67 24.04
N ARG A 153 5.94 -7.02 24.74
CA ARG A 153 6.51 -6.26 25.88
C ARG A 153 7.89 -5.65 25.61
N GLY A 154 8.25 -5.40 24.35
CA GLY A 154 9.52 -4.74 24.01
C GLY A 154 9.44 -3.21 24.17
N ASP A 155 10.59 -2.56 24.28
CA ASP A 155 10.74 -1.11 24.57
C ASP A 155 10.49 -0.18 23.37
N GLU A 156 9.78 -0.64 22.35
CA GLU A 156 9.61 0.12 21.10
C GLU A 156 8.23 0.79 20.99
N ASP A 157 8.25 2.09 20.67
CA ASP A 157 7.06 2.92 20.48
C ASP A 157 6.42 2.71 19.10
N PHE A 158 5.70 1.59 18.92
CA PHE A 158 4.99 1.28 17.66
C PHE A 158 3.76 2.15 17.40
N HIS A 159 3.29 2.85 18.44
CA HIS A 159 2.16 3.75 18.37
C HIS A 159 2.48 5.03 17.59
N ARG A 160 3.76 5.32 17.32
CA ARG A 160 4.25 6.43 16.47
C ARG A 160 5.15 5.88 15.36
N GLY A 161 4.54 5.13 14.45
CA GLY A 161 5.23 4.48 13.36
C GLY A 161 5.97 5.47 12.45
N ALA A 162 7.26 5.24 12.21
CA ALA A 162 8.14 6.10 11.41
C ALA A 162 7.73 6.23 9.93
N TRP A 163 6.74 5.46 9.48
CA TRP A 163 6.22 5.47 8.12
C TRP A 163 4.80 6.04 8.03
N ALA A 164 4.24 6.53 9.15
CA ALA A 164 2.93 7.16 9.18
C ALA A 164 2.86 8.33 8.19
N GLY A 165 1.93 8.22 7.24
CA GLY A 165 1.70 9.23 6.21
C GLY A 165 2.62 9.17 5.00
N HIS A 166 3.52 8.19 4.92
CA HIS A 166 4.36 7.99 3.74
C HIS A 166 3.60 7.36 2.56
N ARG A 167 4.27 7.28 1.41
CA ARG A 167 3.74 6.75 0.15
C ARG A 167 4.37 5.40 -0.16
N PHE A 168 3.57 4.45 -0.62
CA PHE A 168 4.01 3.07 -0.82
C PHE A 168 3.55 2.50 -2.15
N ASP A 169 4.26 1.48 -2.63
CA ASP A 169 3.76 0.53 -3.62
C ASP A 169 4.37 -0.87 -3.40
N ILE A 170 3.86 -1.86 -4.13
CA ILE A 170 4.50 -3.16 -4.26
C ILE A 170 4.96 -3.28 -5.70
N ALA A 171 6.25 -3.53 -5.89
CA ALA A 171 6.86 -3.54 -7.20
C ALA A 171 7.77 -4.76 -7.36
N SER A 172 8.18 -4.98 -8.60
CA SER A 172 9.18 -5.99 -8.93
C SER A 172 10.58 -5.50 -8.50
N PRO A 173 11.47 -6.40 -8.03
CA PRO A 173 12.76 -6.01 -7.46
C PRO A 173 13.70 -5.28 -8.46
N GLU A 174 13.53 -5.46 -9.77
CA GLU A 174 14.33 -4.74 -10.78
C GLU A 174 14.09 -3.22 -10.80
N TRP A 175 13.00 -2.74 -10.19
CA TRP A 175 12.70 -1.31 -10.05
C TRP A 175 13.33 -0.68 -8.81
N VAL A 176 14.25 -1.40 -8.16
CA VAL A 176 15.05 -0.95 -7.03
C VAL A 176 16.50 -0.91 -7.49
N ASP A 177 17.06 0.29 -7.55
CA ASP A 177 18.46 0.54 -7.88
C ASP A 177 19.29 0.83 -6.62
N SER A 178 20.56 1.19 -6.80
CA SER A 178 21.49 1.49 -5.70
C SER A 178 21.12 2.72 -4.86
N THR A 179 20.17 3.54 -5.30
CA THR A 179 19.69 4.71 -4.51
C THR A 179 18.70 4.31 -3.42
N TRP A 180 18.18 3.09 -3.47
CA TRP A 180 17.24 2.57 -2.49
C TRP A 180 17.96 1.84 -1.36
N LYS A 181 17.42 1.99 -0.14
CA LYS A 181 17.95 1.34 1.05
C LYS A 181 17.13 0.10 1.40
N ASP A 182 17.79 -1.06 1.43
CA ASP A 182 17.18 -2.28 1.97
C ASP A 182 17.05 -2.16 3.49
N VAL A 183 15.83 -2.27 4.01
CA VAL A 183 15.56 -2.26 5.45
C VAL A 183 14.96 -3.57 5.95
N SER A 184 14.99 -4.63 5.13
CA SER A 184 14.38 -5.93 5.42
C SER A 184 14.85 -6.48 6.77
N ASP A 185 16.16 -6.54 6.98
CA ASP A 185 16.75 -7.15 8.18
C ASP A 185 16.51 -6.31 9.46
N ALA A 186 16.27 -5.01 9.31
CA ALA A 186 15.96 -4.13 10.43
C ALA A 186 14.47 -4.15 10.80
N VAL A 187 13.59 -4.37 9.83
CA VAL A 187 12.13 -4.24 9.99
C VAL A 187 11.46 -5.59 10.24
N VAL A 188 11.79 -6.61 9.46
CA VAL A 188 11.04 -7.86 9.43
C VAL A 188 11.10 -8.63 10.76
N PRO A 189 12.28 -8.82 11.40
CA PRO A 189 12.35 -9.57 12.66
C PRO A 189 11.48 -8.97 13.76
N LYS A 190 11.39 -7.64 13.81
CA LYS A 190 10.59 -6.90 14.81
C LYS A 190 9.11 -7.13 14.61
N VAL A 191 8.64 -6.96 13.37
CA VAL A 191 7.23 -7.21 13.00
C VAL A 191 6.84 -8.65 13.30
N ALA A 192 7.70 -9.62 12.95
CA ALA A 192 7.46 -11.03 13.23
C ALA A 192 7.38 -11.31 14.75
N ALA A 193 8.25 -10.69 15.56
CA ALA A 193 8.23 -10.86 17.00
C ALA A 193 6.92 -10.34 17.64
N ILE A 194 6.42 -9.19 17.18
CA ILE A 194 5.16 -8.60 17.65
C ILE A 194 3.98 -9.49 17.27
N PHE A 195 3.92 -9.91 16.00
CA PHE A 195 2.85 -10.77 15.50
C PHE A 195 2.74 -12.09 16.28
N ARG A 196 3.89 -12.68 16.66
CA ARG A 196 3.95 -13.95 17.40
C ARG A 196 3.74 -13.80 18.91
N ALA A 197 3.73 -12.57 19.43
CA ALA A 197 3.51 -12.30 20.85
C ALA A 197 2.03 -12.13 21.22
N GLY A 198 1.14 -11.95 20.23
CA GLY A 198 -0.31 -11.95 20.37
C GLY A 198 -0.91 -13.31 20.01
#